data_AF-A0A833EA90-F1
#
_entry.id   AF-A0A833EA90-F1
#
_cell.length_a   1.000
_cell.length_b   1.000
_cell.length_c   1.000
_cell.angle_alpha   90.00
_cell.angle_beta   90.00
_cell.angle_gamma   90.00
#
_symmetry.space_group_name_H-M   'P 1'
#
loop_
_entity.id
_entity.type
_entity.pdbx_description
1 polymer ?
#
loop_
_entity_poly.entity_id
_entity_poly.type
_entity_poly.pdbx_seq_one_letter_code
_entity_poly.pdbx_strand_id
1 'polypeptide(L)'
;MVQPIYMSHLQQSMRRVEPYGVYIPDEIKDREIIGSIEESIDLYYKMVDHGIPKEDARYVIPLYTSTNIQSIGNLREITHLHLLSRYRGIPKICREIINEIVDKINRSTPNVIRNYGENFNILKYYPMPNIFRFEDTVVDKLADKGIKRKLLGYTEIIRVEERELYIALKERDYSYLMQLRNNVYNVVVKMSLSAFHQALRQRTLNHIPESIYHALKRFDITIPPSIYNSKFRDRYVYMVKKLYRLYIENGKTYHDKTIYIGLVSHAHNIYDVVRLDGWNIVGALPTRRCIKAQWEIRRVVGDMILEVKKVNSVIPKYSLPGCITFGKCPEKYPCEYKDEFEARGPLIS
;
A
#
# COMPACT_ATOMS: atom_id res chain seq x y z
N MET A 1 -5.94 4.22 5.26
CA MET A 1 -5.13 2.99 5.32
C MET A 1 -5.22 2.35 6.71
N VAL A 2 -6.43 2.03 7.13
CA VAL A 2 -6.72 1.11 8.22
C VAL A 2 -7.95 0.34 7.74
N GLN A 3 -7.83 -0.97 7.61
CA GLN A 3 -8.83 -1.80 6.97
C GLN A 3 -9.04 -3.04 7.82
N PRO A 4 -10.25 -3.27 8.36
CA PRO A 4 -10.64 -4.56 8.92
C PRO A 4 -10.52 -5.67 7.86
N ILE A 5 -9.96 -6.82 8.24
CA ILE A 5 -9.61 -7.91 7.31
C ILE A 5 -10.81 -8.48 6.57
N TYR A 6 -12.01 -8.41 7.15
CA TYR A 6 -13.23 -8.91 6.53
C TYR A 6 -14.07 -7.80 5.86
N MET A 7 -13.53 -6.58 5.73
CA MET A 7 -14.07 -5.56 4.83
C MET A 7 -13.37 -5.61 3.47
N SER A 8 -14.13 -5.28 2.42
CA SER A 8 -13.57 -5.06 1.10
C SER A 8 -13.73 -3.59 0.73
N HIS A 9 -12.60 -2.95 0.40
CA HIS A 9 -12.57 -1.58 -0.08
C HIS A 9 -12.10 -1.55 -1.53
N LEU A 10 -12.80 -0.78 -2.34
CA LEU A 10 -12.46 -0.51 -3.73
C LEU A 10 -12.22 0.99 -3.84
N GLN A 11 -10.95 1.37 -3.90
CA GLN A 11 -10.54 2.75 -4.13
C GLN A 11 -10.26 2.96 -5.62
N GLN A 12 -10.84 4.03 -6.16
CA GLN A 12 -10.56 4.49 -7.51
C GLN A 12 -9.05 4.65 -7.74
N SER A 13 -8.56 4.15 -8.87
CA SER A 13 -7.13 4.13 -9.14
C SER A 13 -6.66 5.46 -9.71
N MET A 14 -5.87 6.21 -8.94
CA MET A 14 -5.14 7.39 -9.42
C MET A 14 -4.08 7.08 -10.48
N ARG A 15 -3.93 5.82 -10.90
CA ARG A 15 -3.15 5.46 -12.11
C ARG A 15 -3.90 5.82 -13.40
N ARG A 16 -5.24 5.83 -13.34
CA ARG A 16 -6.12 5.97 -14.51
C ARG A 16 -6.93 7.25 -14.49
N VAL A 17 -7.09 7.85 -13.31
CA VAL A 17 -7.97 8.97 -13.05
C VAL A 17 -7.15 10.13 -12.52
N GLU A 18 -7.43 11.32 -13.03
CA GLU A 18 -6.81 12.57 -12.63
C GLU A 18 -7.37 13.07 -11.28
N PRO A 19 -6.58 13.84 -10.52
CA PRO A 19 -7.03 14.43 -9.27
C PRO A 19 -8.13 15.46 -9.54
N TYR A 20 -9.36 15.20 -9.09
CA TYR A 20 -10.52 16.06 -9.34
C TYR A 20 -10.95 16.90 -8.13
N GLY A 21 -10.23 16.81 -7.00
CA GLY A 21 -10.52 17.61 -5.83
C GLY A 21 -9.51 17.42 -4.70
N VAL A 22 -9.53 18.35 -3.76
CA VAL A 22 -8.73 18.33 -2.54
C VAL A 22 -9.64 18.49 -1.34
N TYR A 23 -9.31 17.79 -0.26
CA TYR A 23 -9.89 18.04 1.05
C TYR A 23 -8.90 18.86 1.88
N ILE A 24 -9.33 20.01 2.37
CA ILE A 24 -8.54 20.87 3.25
C ILE A 24 -9.29 20.94 4.58
N PRO A 25 -8.70 20.47 5.71
CA PRO A 25 -9.32 20.62 7.02
C PRO A 25 -9.62 22.08 7.36
N ASP A 26 -10.74 22.35 8.04
CA ASP A 26 -11.16 23.71 8.44
C ASP A 26 -10.11 24.46 9.29
N GLU A 27 -9.25 23.72 9.98
CA GLU A 27 -8.13 24.24 10.75
C GLU A 27 -7.02 24.86 9.88
N ILE A 28 -6.90 24.44 8.61
CA ILE A 28 -5.89 24.94 7.68
C ILE A 28 -6.44 26.16 6.95
N LYS A 29 -6.14 27.34 7.49
CA LYS A 29 -6.48 28.65 6.88
C LYS A 29 -5.31 29.36 6.21
N ASP A 30 -4.10 28.79 6.37
CA ASP A 30 -2.87 29.35 5.84
C ASP A 30 -2.85 29.29 4.30
N ARG A 31 -2.74 30.46 3.66
CA ARG A 31 -2.73 30.58 2.20
C ARG A 31 -1.47 29.98 1.56
N GLU A 32 -0.32 29.98 2.24
CA GLU A 32 0.88 29.32 1.74
C GLU A 32 0.67 27.80 1.66
N ILE A 33 0.02 27.23 2.67
CA ILE A 33 -0.28 25.79 2.69
C ILE A 33 -1.25 25.42 1.57
N ILE A 34 -2.36 26.13 1.46
CA ILE A 34 -3.37 25.91 0.42
C ILE A 34 -2.74 26.06 -0.97
N GLY A 35 -2.02 27.16 -1.21
CA GLY A 35 -1.36 27.41 -2.50
C GLY A 35 -0.27 26.37 -2.83
N SER A 36 0.39 25.79 -1.81
CA SER A 36 1.38 24.73 -2.03
C SER A 36 0.74 23.38 -2.41
N ILE A 37 -0.46 23.10 -1.91
CA ILE A 37 -1.25 21.93 -2.33
C ILE A 37 -1.64 22.09 -3.81
N GLU A 38 -2.16 23.27 -4.17
CA GLU A 38 -2.53 23.60 -5.56
C GLU A 38 -1.33 23.55 -6.50
N GLU A 39 -0.19 24.14 -6.10
CA GLU A 39 1.05 24.10 -6.89
C GLU A 39 1.53 22.67 -7.16
N SER A 40 1.35 21.76 -6.19
CA SER A 40 1.70 20.34 -6.36
C SER A 40 0.80 19.65 -7.40
N ILE A 41 -0.50 19.97 -7.39
CA ILE A 41 -1.47 19.45 -8.37
C ILE A 41 -1.20 20.03 -9.76
N ASP A 42 -0.88 21.32 -9.85
CA ASP A 42 -0.47 21.95 -11.11
C ASP A 42 0.80 21.31 -11.67
N LEU A 43 1.76 20.97 -10.80
CA LEU A 43 2.97 20.27 -11.20
C LEU A 43 2.65 18.87 -11.75
N TYR A 44 1.69 18.16 -11.15
CA TYR A 44 1.18 16.91 -11.70
C TYR A 44 0.68 17.09 -13.14
N TYR A 45 -0.22 18.05 -13.38
CA TYR A 45 -0.76 18.29 -14.72
C TYR A 45 0.33 18.70 -15.71
N LYS A 46 1.23 19.61 -15.33
CA LYS A 46 2.38 20.02 -16.16
C LYS A 46 3.27 18.85 -16.55
N MET A 47 3.53 17.91 -15.64
CA MET A 47 4.31 16.70 -15.95
C MET A 47 3.58 15.82 -16.95
N VAL A 48 2.27 15.59 -16.75
CA VAL A 48 1.44 14.77 -17.64
C VAL A 48 1.38 15.36 -19.05
N ASP A 49 1.18 16.68 -19.17
CA ASP A 49 1.13 17.40 -20.46
C ASP A 49 2.44 17.30 -21.25
N HIS A 50 3.55 17.05 -20.55
CA HIS A 50 4.88 16.88 -21.14
C HIS A 50 5.29 15.40 -21.27
N GLY A 51 4.33 14.48 -21.23
CA GLY A 51 4.56 13.06 -21.53
C GLY A 51 5.01 12.21 -20.35
N ILE A 52 5.04 12.73 -19.11
CA ILE A 52 5.23 11.88 -17.93
C ILE A 52 3.96 11.04 -17.71
N PRO A 53 4.07 9.70 -17.59
CA PRO A 53 2.90 8.86 -17.33
C PRO A 53 2.14 9.30 -16.07
N LYS A 54 0.80 9.32 -16.13
CA LYS A 54 -0.08 9.67 -14.98
C LYS A 54 0.26 8.86 -13.71
N GLU A 55 0.64 7.60 -13.90
CA GLU A 55 1.06 6.71 -12.81
C GLU A 55 2.30 7.19 -12.05
N ASP A 56 3.24 7.83 -12.72
CA ASP A 56 4.48 8.33 -12.14
C ASP A 56 4.27 9.76 -11.62
N ALA A 57 3.61 10.62 -12.42
CA ALA A 57 3.31 11.99 -12.04
C ALA A 57 2.60 12.08 -10.68
N ARG A 58 1.67 11.15 -10.38
CA ARG A 58 0.88 11.16 -9.13
C ARG A 58 1.70 11.05 -7.84
N TYR A 59 2.98 10.69 -7.91
CA TYR A 59 3.82 10.59 -6.72
C TYR A 59 4.01 11.96 -6.04
N VAL A 60 3.92 13.06 -6.79
CA VAL A 60 4.05 14.42 -6.23
C VAL A 60 2.82 14.84 -5.44
N ILE A 61 1.67 14.26 -5.76
CA ILE A 61 0.37 14.63 -5.23
C ILE A 61 0.32 14.39 -3.70
N PRO A 62 -0.18 15.35 -2.91
CA PRO A 62 -0.38 15.20 -1.48
C PRO A 62 -1.57 14.30 -1.14
N LEU A 63 -1.51 13.66 0.05
CA LEU A 63 -2.55 12.78 0.60
C LEU A 63 -3.93 13.45 0.81
N TYR A 64 -4.02 14.79 0.77
CA TYR A 64 -5.30 15.52 0.77
C TYR A 64 -6.13 15.37 -0.51
N THR A 65 -5.59 14.73 -1.53
CA THR A 65 -6.31 14.56 -2.79
C THR A 65 -7.49 13.60 -2.64
N SER A 66 -8.65 14.07 -3.06
CA SER A 66 -9.91 13.34 -2.97
C SER A 66 -9.95 12.18 -3.95
N THR A 67 -10.56 11.08 -3.51
CA THR A 67 -10.75 9.86 -4.29
C THR A 67 -12.01 9.16 -3.85
N ASN A 68 -12.68 8.49 -4.77
CA ASN A 68 -13.83 7.68 -4.44
C ASN A 68 -13.38 6.35 -3.82
N ILE A 69 -14.04 5.98 -2.71
CA ILE A 69 -13.87 4.71 -2.02
C ILE A 69 -15.25 4.06 -1.88
N GLN A 70 -15.38 2.86 -2.42
CA GLN A 70 -16.52 1.98 -2.14
C GLN A 70 -16.11 0.98 -1.06
N SER A 71 -16.96 0.77 -0.07
CA SER A 71 -16.70 -0.18 1.03
C SER A 71 -17.87 -1.13 1.18
N ILE A 72 -17.59 -2.41 1.36
CA ILE A 72 -18.56 -3.44 1.72
C ILE A 72 -18.04 -4.21 2.94
N GLY A 73 -18.92 -4.47 3.89
CA GLY A 73 -18.60 -5.16 5.13
C GLY A 73 -19.86 -5.47 5.93
N ASN A 74 -19.74 -6.38 6.89
CA ASN A 74 -20.79 -6.65 7.86
C ASN A 74 -20.71 -5.65 9.03
N LEU A 75 -21.74 -5.62 9.89
CA LEU A 75 -21.81 -4.67 11.01
C LEU A 75 -20.69 -4.87 12.03
N ARG A 76 -20.22 -6.10 12.27
CA ARG A 76 -19.10 -6.37 13.18
C ARG A 76 -17.82 -5.67 12.72
N GLU A 77 -17.53 -5.70 11.42
CA GLU A 77 -16.37 -5.01 10.87
C GLU A 77 -16.54 -3.49 10.81
N ILE A 78 -17.76 -2.98 10.62
CA ILE A 78 -18.04 -1.54 10.75
C ILE A 78 -17.76 -1.06 12.17
N THR A 79 -18.15 -1.83 13.20
CA THR A 79 -17.79 -1.53 14.59
C THR A 79 -16.26 -1.52 14.77
N HIS A 80 -15.55 -2.49 14.19
CA HIS A 80 -14.10 -2.51 14.22
C HIS A 80 -13.50 -1.26 13.58
N LEU A 81 -13.96 -0.88 12.39
CA LEU A 81 -13.50 0.31 11.69
C LEU A 81 -13.79 1.57 12.51
N HIS A 82 -14.94 1.64 13.18
CA HIS A 82 -15.28 2.73 14.08
C HIS A 82 -14.30 2.81 15.26
N LEU A 83 -14.03 1.70 15.95
CA LEU A 83 -13.04 1.61 17.02
C LEU A 83 -11.66 2.05 16.53
N LEU A 84 -11.22 1.52 15.38
CA LEU A 84 -9.93 1.84 14.77
C LEU A 84 -9.83 3.33 14.43
N SER A 85 -10.92 3.98 14.01
CA SER A 85 -10.93 5.41 13.71
C SER A 85 -10.66 6.27 14.97
N ARG A 86 -10.93 5.76 16.17
CA ARG A 86 -10.71 6.50 17.42
C ARG A 86 -9.25 6.49 17.89
N TYR A 87 -8.36 5.75 17.24
CA TYR A 87 -6.95 5.77 17.57
C TYR A 87 -6.38 7.19 17.43
N ARG A 88 -5.54 7.58 18.40
CA ARG A 88 -5.07 8.96 18.58
C ARG A 88 -4.45 9.57 17.33
N GLY A 89 -3.69 8.79 16.57
CA GLY A 89 -2.98 9.29 15.38
C GLY A 89 -3.77 9.23 14.08
N ILE A 90 -5.02 8.75 14.09
CA ILE A 90 -5.86 8.71 12.89
C ILE A 90 -6.20 10.14 12.44
N PRO A 91 -6.05 10.46 11.14
CA PRO A 91 -6.40 11.78 10.60
C PRO A 91 -7.85 12.16 10.89
N LYS A 92 -8.10 13.44 11.16
CA LYS A 92 -9.44 13.97 11.47
C LYS A 92 -10.48 13.57 10.41
N ILE A 93 -10.17 13.77 9.12
CA ILE A 93 -11.04 13.41 8.00
C ILE A 93 -11.45 11.93 7.99
N CYS A 94 -10.54 11.02 8.34
CA CYS A 94 -10.88 9.60 8.43
C CYS A 94 -11.94 9.37 9.51
N ARG A 95 -11.83 10.04 10.65
CA ARG A 95 -12.82 9.94 11.75
C ARG A 95 -14.17 10.51 11.34
N GLU A 96 -14.19 11.63 10.64
CA GLU A 96 -15.41 12.29 10.17
C GLU A 96 -16.18 11.41 9.18
N ILE A 97 -15.48 10.89 8.17
CA ILE A 97 -16.08 9.97 7.19
C ILE A 97 -16.66 8.72 7.89
N ILE A 98 -15.93 8.13 8.84
CA ILE A 98 -16.42 6.94 9.56
C ILE A 98 -17.60 7.28 10.47
N ASN A 99 -17.62 8.44 11.13
CA ASN A 99 -18.78 8.89 11.91
C ASN A 99 -20.01 9.06 11.03
N GLU A 100 -19.87 9.69 9.86
CA GLU A 100 -20.96 9.87 8.91
C GLU A 100 -21.54 8.51 8.44
N ILE A 101 -20.67 7.54 8.17
CA ILE A 101 -21.08 6.18 7.82
C ILE A 101 -21.88 5.55 8.97
N VAL A 102 -21.37 5.63 10.21
CA VAL A 102 -22.04 5.05 11.38
C VAL A 102 -23.37 5.74 11.67
N ASP A 103 -23.46 7.06 11.52
CA ASP A 103 -24.69 7.83 11.71
C ASP A 103 -25.76 7.44 10.67
N LYS A 104 -25.36 7.24 9.41
CA LYS A 104 -26.25 6.74 8.36
C LYS A 104 -26.78 5.34 8.69
N ILE A 105 -25.92 4.44 9.16
CA ILE A 105 -26.33 3.10 9.59
C ILE A 105 -27.25 3.18 10.82
N ASN A 106 -26.97 4.08 11.78
CA ASN A 106 -27.75 4.23 13.00
C ASN A 106 -29.19 4.68 12.72
N ARG A 107 -29.38 5.52 11.70
CA ARG A 107 -30.72 5.91 11.24
C ARG A 107 -31.52 4.74 10.67
N SER A 108 -30.87 3.82 9.95
CA SER A 108 -31.53 2.64 9.38
C SER A 108 -31.70 1.48 10.36
N THR A 109 -30.78 1.30 11.31
CA THR A 109 -30.73 0.13 12.21
C THR A 109 -30.30 0.51 13.64
N PRO A 110 -31.10 1.31 14.36
CA PRO A 110 -30.69 1.91 15.65
C PRO A 110 -30.45 0.88 16.75
N ASN A 111 -31.21 -0.22 16.77
CA ASN A 111 -31.10 -1.25 17.80
C ASN A 111 -29.76 -1.99 17.76
N VAL A 112 -29.15 -2.13 16.57
CA VAL A 112 -27.86 -2.80 16.41
C VAL A 112 -26.71 -1.90 16.89
N ILE A 113 -26.85 -0.58 16.72
CA ILE A 113 -25.83 0.40 17.11
C ILE A 113 -25.95 0.82 18.58
N ARG A 114 -27.14 0.82 19.17
CA ARG A 114 -27.29 1.18 20.60
C ARG A 114 -26.78 0.10 21.56
N ASN A 115 -26.78 -1.17 21.16
CA ASN A 115 -26.44 -2.29 22.02
C ASN A 115 -25.21 -3.06 21.49
N TYR A 116 -24.09 -2.35 21.30
CA TYR A 116 -22.84 -2.95 20.82
C TYR A 116 -22.29 -4.03 21.78
N GLY A 117 -22.64 -4.00 23.08
CA GLY A 117 -22.17 -4.93 24.09
C GLY A 117 -20.65 -5.16 24.01
N GLU A 118 -20.26 -6.42 23.89
CA GLU A 118 -18.87 -6.85 23.77
C GLU A 118 -18.15 -6.44 22.48
N ASN A 119 -18.84 -5.91 21.48
CA ASN A 119 -18.20 -5.50 20.21
C ASN A 119 -17.32 -4.25 20.37
N PHE A 120 -17.33 -3.56 21.51
CA PHE A 120 -16.34 -2.53 21.82
C PHE A 120 -14.99 -3.09 22.27
N ASN A 121 -14.93 -4.37 22.61
CA ASN A 121 -13.70 -5.01 23.03
C ASN A 121 -12.79 -5.24 21.82
N ILE A 122 -11.81 -4.34 21.65
CA ILE A 122 -10.86 -4.38 20.53
C ILE A 122 -10.09 -5.72 20.45
N LEU A 123 -9.93 -6.43 21.57
CA LEU A 123 -9.24 -7.73 21.63
C LEU A 123 -10.02 -8.86 20.92
N LYS A 124 -11.31 -8.65 20.60
CA LYS A 124 -12.12 -9.61 19.82
C LYS A 124 -11.93 -9.47 18.30
N TYR A 125 -11.12 -8.51 17.88
CA TYR A 125 -10.79 -8.28 16.49
C TYR A 125 -9.35 -8.67 16.19
N TYR A 126 -9.12 -9.14 14.97
CA TYR A 126 -7.76 -9.36 14.49
C TYR A 126 -7.06 -7.99 14.38
N PRO A 127 -5.81 -7.82 14.86
CA PRO A 127 -5.09 -6.56 14.73
C PRO A 127 -4.81 -6.20 13.27
N MET A 128 -5.04 -4.95 12.89
CA MET A 128 -4.93 -4.49 11.50
C MET A 128 -3.68 -3.62 11.27
N PRO A 129 -3.14 -3.61 10.04
CA PRO A 129 -2.12 -2.66 9.63
C PRO A 129 -2.59 -1.22 9.88
N ASN A 130 -1.78 -0.44 10.59
CA ASN A 130 -2.07 0.97 10.87
C ASN A 130 -0.79 1.80 10.78
N ILE A 131 -0.70 2.63 9.74
CA ILE A 131 0.43 3.56 9.55
C ILE A 131 0.30 4.83 10.40
N PHE A 132 -0.88 5.12 10.94
CA PHE A 132 -1.17 6.37 11.66
C PHE A 132 -1.02 6.20 13.18
N ARG A 133 -0.14 5.31 13.62
CA ARG A 133 0.19 5.13 15.04
C ARG A 133 1.32 6.06 15.46
N PHE A 134 1.32 6.52 16.70
CA PHE A 134 2.42 7.33 17.23
C PHE A 134 3.47 6.49 17.95
N GLU A 135 3.08 5.30 18.37
CA GLU A 135 3.90 4.36 19.10
C GLU A 135 4.85 3.64 18.14
N ASP A 136 6.13 3.61 18.50
CA ASP A 136 7.16 2.90 17.77
C ASP A 136 7.11 1.40 18.08
N THR A 137 7.30 0.59 17.05
CA THR A 137 7.23 -0.87 17.06
C THR A 137 8.53 -1.46 16.51
N VAL A 138 8.56 -2.78 16.30
CA VAL A 138 9.72 -3.48 15.75
C VAL A 138 10.07 -2.97 14.34
N VAL A 139 9.08 -2.66 13.50
CA VAL A 139 9.34 -2.19 12.12
C VAL A 139 9.99 -0.80 12.10
N ASP A 140 9.64 0.10 13.03
CA ASP A 140 10.23 1.44 13.11
C ASP A 140 11.71 1.35 13.50
N LYS A 141 12.04 0.50 14.48
CA LYS A 141 13.44 0.21 14.87
C LYS A 141 14.25 -0.47 13.77
N LEU A 142 13.60 -1.23 12.88
CA LEU A 142 14.25 -1.81 11.69
C LEU A 142 14.48 -0.74 10.62
N ALA A 143 13.56 0.23 10.48
CA ALA A 143 13.68 1.34 9.55
C ALA A 143 14.88 2.24 9.89
N ASP A 144 15.14 2.49 11.18
CA ASP A 144 16.31 3.25 11.65
C ASP A 144 17.66 2.66 11.21
N LYS A 145 17.69 1.34 10.97
CA LYS A 145 18.88 0.64 10.48
C LYS A 145 19.11 0.80 8.97
N GLY A 146 18.20 1.46 8.24
CA GLY A 146 18.33 1.70 6.81
C GLY A 146 18.28 0.44 5.93
N ILE A 147 17.63 -0.64 6.40
CA ILE A 147 17.67 -1.96 5.74
C ILE A 147 16.80 -1.95 4.47
N LYS A 148 17.40 -1.82 3.29
CA LYS A 148 16.66 -1.81 2.02
C LYS A 148 15.67 -2.98 1.87
N ARG A 149 16.12 -4.20 2.17
CA ARG A 149 15.30 -5.43 2.25
C ARG A 149 16.01 -6.49 3.08
N LYS A 150 15.28 -7.35 3.80
CA LYS A 150 15.85 -8.49 4.53
C LYS A 150 14.81 -9.55 4.87
N LEU A 151 15.14 -10.83 4.70
CA LEU A 151 14.41 -11.94 5.33
C LEU A 151 14.66 -11.91 6.85
N LEU A 152 13.61 -11.65 7.64
CA LEU A 152 13.68 -11.59 9.10
C LEU A 152 13.55 -12.97 9.75
N GLY A 153 12.80 -13.86 9.13
CA GLY A 153 12.58 -15.23 9.61
C GLY A 153 11.65 -15.99 8.67
N TYR A 154 11.73 -17.31 8.72
CA TYR A 154 10.93 -18.20 7.90
C TYR A 154 10.62 -19.51 8.62
N THR A 155 9.65 -20.24 8.10
CA THR A 155 9.31 -21.59 8.54
C THR A 155 8.89 -22.38 7.30
N GLU A 156 9.51 -23.54 7.08
CA GLU A 156 9.17 -24.44 5.97
C GLU A 156 8.80 -25.80 6.54
N ILE A 157 7.48 -26.03 6.67
CA ILE A 157 6.95 -27.29 7.17
C ILE A 157 6.85 -28.30 6.03
N ILE A 158 6.47 -27.82 4.84
CA ILE A 158 6.25 -28.65 3.67
C ILE A 158 7.48 -28.56 2.79
N ARG A 159 8.14 -29.70 2.56
CA ARG A 159 9.15 -29.81 1.51
C ARG A 159 8.44 -29.83 0.16
N VAL A 160 8.81 -28.90 -0.72
CA VAL A 160 8.16 -28.71 -2.01
C VAL A 160 9.11 -29.15 -3.11
N GLU A 161 8.74 -30.23 -3.81
CA GLU A 161 9.46 -30.68 -5.00
C GLU A 161 8.93 -29.92 -6.24
N GLU A 162 9.84 -29.52 -7.13
CA GLU A 162 9.52 -28.62 -8.24
C GLU A 162 8.49 -29.21 -9.21
N ARG A 163 8.60 -30.52 -9.49
CA ARG A 163 7.68 -31.23 -10.38
C ARG A 163 6.27 -31.30 -9.79
N GLU A 164 6.14 -31.56 -8.49
CA GLU A 164 4.85 -31.64 -7.81
C GLU A 164 4.17 -30.28 -7.79
N LEU A 165 4.90 -29.23 -7.43
CA LEU A 165 4.37 -27.86 -7.45
C LEU A 165 3.91 -27.45 -8.85
N TYR A 166 4.68 -27.79 -9.88
CA TYR A 166 4.28 -27.52 -11.26
C TYR A 166 2.94 -28.18 -11.62
N ILE A 167 2.79 -29.47 -11.32
CA ILE A 167 1.56 -30.24 -11.59
C ILE A 167 0.40 -29.64 -10.78
N ALA A 168 0.60 -29.38 -9.49
CA ALA A 168 -0.43 -28.81 -8.63
C ALA A 168 -0.94 -27.45 -9.13
N LEU A 169 -0.04 -26.58 -9.61
CA LEU A 169 -0.42 -25.30 -10.20
C LEU A 169 -1.16 -25.46 -11.53
N LYS A 170 -0.69 -26.36 -12.40
CA LYS A 170 -1.28 -26.61 -13.72
C LYS A 170 -2.68 -27.20 -13.62
N GLU A 171 -2.85 -28.22 -12.77
CA GLU A 171 -4.11 -28.93 -12.57
C GLU A 171 -5.03 -28.25 -11.54
N ARG A 172 -4.57 -27.13 -10.93
CA ARG A 172 -5.29 -26.39 -9.88
C ARG A 172 -5.65 -27.29 -8.69
N ASP A 173 -4.71 -28.14 -8.28
CA ASP A 173 -4.83 -29.00 -7.12
C ASP A 173 -4.92 -28.17 -5.83
N TYR A 174 -6.15 -27.87 -5.44
CA TYR A 174 -6.42 -27.04 -4.26
C TYR A 174 -5.87 -27.66 -2.97
N SER A 175 -5.88 -29.00 -2.87
CA SER A 175 -5.42 -29.72 -1.68
C SER A 175 -3.92 -29.57 -1.48
N TYR A 176 -3.13 -29.65 -2.57
CA TYR A 176 -1.70 -29.38 -2.52
C TYR A 176 -1.43 -27.89 -2.24
N LEU A 177 -2.10 -26.99 -2.97
CA LEU A 177 -1.88 -25.54 -2.86
C LEU A 177 -2.23 -25.00 -1.47
N MET A 178 -3.21 -25.57 -0.78
CA MET A 178 -3.55 -25.22 0.60
C MET A 178 -2.39 -25.48 1.55
N GLN A 179 -1.62 -26.56 1.35
CA GLN A 179 -0.51 -26.93 2.22
C GLN A 179 0.63 -25.90 2.17
N LEU A 180 0.82 -25.22 1.04
CA LEU A 180 1.82 -24.17 0.86
C LEU A 180 1.66 -22.99 1.84
N ARG A 181 0.47 -22.81 2.43
CA ARG A 181 0.22 -21.80 3.47
C ARG A 181 1.05 -22.00 4.75
N ASN A 182 1.59 -23.20 4.95
CA ASN A 182 2.43 -23.52 6.09
C ASN A 182 3.90 -23.11 5.88
N ASN A 183 4.32 -22.86 4.63
CA ASN A 183 5.62 -22.29 4.34
C ASN A 183 5.51 -20.77 4.41
N VAL A 184 6.13 -20.16 5.41
CA VAL A 184 5.92 -18.76 5.78
C VAL A 184 7.24 -18.02 5.76
N TYR A 185 7.24 -16.81 5.23
CA TYR A 185 8.39 -15.93 5.15
C TYR A 185 8.01 -14.54 5.68
N ASN A 186 8.87 -13.94 6.48
CA ASN A 186 8.70 -12.58 6.99
C ASN A 186 9.81 -11.72 6.41
N VAL A 187 9.46 -10.77 5.54
CA VAL A 187 10.43 -9.93 4.84
C VAL A 187 10.16 -8.47 5.17
N VAL A 188 11.20 -7.74 5.58
CA VAL A 188 11.14 -6.28 5.62
C VAL A 188 11.50 -5.72 4.26
N VAL A 189 10.70 -4.79 3.76
CA VAL A 189 10.91 -4.06 2.50
C VAL A 189 10.57 -2.59 2.64
N LYS A 190 11.15 -1.76 1.77
CA LYS A 190 10.85 -0.33 1.67
C LYS A 190 10.10 0.01 0.39
N MET A 191 9.03 0.79 0.51
CA MET A 191 8.22 1.23 -0.62
C MET A 191 7.55 2.58 -0.37
N SER A 192 7.18 3.27 -1.44
CA SER A 192 6.41 4.51 -1.36
C SER A 192 4.98 4.24 -0.87
N LEU A 193 4.30 5.28 -0.37
CA LEU A 193 2.87 5.22 -0.06
C LEU A 193 2.04 4.82 -1.29
N SER A 194 2.45 5.25 -2.50
CA SER A 194 1.83 4.84 -3.76
C SER A 194 1.88 3.32 -3.97
N ALA A 195 3.04 2.70 -3.75
CA ALA A 195 3.21 1.25 -3.84
C ALA A 195 2.55 0.50 -2.69
N PHE A 196 2.62 1.03 -1.48
CA PHE A 196 1.95 0.47 -0.30
C PHE A 196 0.43 0.36 -0.49
N HIS A 197 -0.19 1.39 -1.08
CA HIS A 197 -1.60 1.34 -1.47
C HIS A 197 -1.94 0.21 -2.45
N GLN A 198 -0.99 -0.23 -3.30
CA GLN A 198 -1.20 -1.40 -4.16
C GLN A 198 -0.96 -2.71 -3.42
N ALA A 199 0.01 -2.74 -2.49
CA ALA A 199 0.32 -3.90 -1.68
C ALA A 199 -0.86 -4.31 -0.79
N LEU A 200 -1.46 -3.35 -0.09
CA LEU A 200 -2.62 -3.57 0.80
C LEU A 200 -3.85 -4.16 0.11
N ARG A 201 -3.97 -4.03 -1.22
CA ARG A 201 -5.07 -4.64 -1.99
C ARG A 201 -4.98 -6.17 -2.00
N GLN A 202 -3.81 -6.73 -1.70
CA GLN A 202 -3.62 -8.17 -1.55
C GLN A 202 -3.87 -8.60 -0.10
N ARG A 203 -5.14 -8.79 0.25
CA ARG A 203 -5.61 -9.09 1.60
C ARG A 203 -5.06 -10.37 2.24
N THR A 204 -4.46 -11.26 1.43
CA THR A 204 -3.83 -12.48 1.94
C THR A 204 -2.42 -12.26 2.48
N LEU A 205 -1.82 -11.09 2.22
CA LEU A 205 -0.54 -10.68 2.79
C LEU A 205 -0.80 -9.97 4.12
N ASN A 206 -0.06 -10.34 5.15
CA ASN A 206 -0.11 -9.65 6.43
C ASN A 206 0.98 -8.58 6.45
N HIS A 207 0.57 -7.35 6.74
CA HIS A 207 1.43 -6.17 6.73
C HIS A 207 1.63 -5.65 8.15
N ILE A 208 2.86 -5.31 8.50
CA ILE A 208 3.18 -4.60 9.74
C ILE A 208 3.96 -3.35 9.31
N PRO A 209 3.24 -2.28 8.95
CA PRO A 209 3.85 -1.13 8.34
C PRO A 209 4.44 -0.21 9.40
N GLU A 210 5.46 0.52 8.99
CA GLU A 210 6.01 1.63 9.75
C GLU A 210 4.97 2.73 9.97
N SER A 211 5.12 3.48 11.06
CA SER A 211 4.34 4.69 11.26
C SER A 211 4.75 5.71 10.22
N ILE A 212 3.76 6.35 9.58
CA ILE A 212 4.01 7.49 8.71
C ILE A 212 4.65 8.64 9.49
N TYR A 213 4.30 8.81 10.76
CA TYR A 213 4.88 9.83 11.63
C TYR A 213 6.34 9.54 11.97
N HIS A 214 6.67 8.27 12.18
CA HIS A 214 8.06 7.83 12.34
C HIS A 214 8.84 8.02 11.04
N ALA A 215 8.26 7.58 9.92
CA ALA A 215 8.86 7.69 8.60
C ALA A 215 9.16 9.13 8.19
N LEU A 216 8.35 10.11 8.61
CA LEU A 216 8.57 11.53 8.27
C LEU A 216 9.76 12.16 8.99
N LYS A 217 10.33 11.50 10.02
CA LYS A 217 11.61 11.92 10.62
C LYS A 217 12.77 11.86 9.61
N ARG A 218 12.63 11.07 8.54
CA ARG A 218 13.56 11.01 7.42
C ARG A 218 12.94 11.58 6.16
N PHE A 219 13.72 12.32 5.39
CA PHE A 219 13.34 12.72 4.04
C PHE A 219 13.72 11.60 3.05
N ASP A 220 12.88 10.57 2.99
CA ASP A 220 13.07 9.41 2.12
C ASP A 220 11.89 9.29 1.15
N ILE A 221 12.15 9.59 -0.13
CA ILE A 221 11.12 9.66 -1.18
C ILE A 221 11.51 8.79 -2.37
N THR A 222 10.52 8.22 -3.04
CA THR A 222 10.72 7.54 -4.32
C THR A 222 10.51 8.53 -5.46
N ILE A 223 11.54 8.71 -6.30
CA ILE A 223 11.45 9.45 -7.56
C ILE A 223 11.20 8.42 -8.69
N PRO A 224 10.06 8.47 -9.38
CA PRO A 224 9.81 7.59 -10.51
C PRO A 224 10.86 7.75 -11.63
N PRO A 225 11.23 6.66 -12.35
CA PRO A 225 12.24 6.71 -13.42
C PRO A 225 11.94 7.74 -14.52
N SER A 226 10.67 7.85 -14.94
CA SER A 226 10.27 8.83 -15.96
C SER A 226 10.49 10.28 -15.49
N ILE A 227 10.29 10.55 -14.19
CA ILE A 227 10.54 11.88 -13.59
C ILE A 227 12.04 12.10 -13.42
N TYR A 228 12.77 11.09 -12.93
CA TYR A 228 14.22 11.16 -12.69
C TYR A 228 15.00 11.51 -13.95
N ASN A 229 14.59 10.95 -15.10
CA ASN A 229 15.22 11.17 -16.41
C ASN A 229 14.66 12.38 -17.16
N SER A 230 13.82 13.21 -16.52
CA SER A 230 13.18 14.37 -17.15
C SER A 230 13.65 15.70 -16.60
N LYS A 231 13.30 16.80 -17.29
CA LYS A 231 13.47 18.17 -16.81
C LYS A 231 12.72 18.49 -15.51
N PHE A 232 11.79 17.64 -15.07
CA PHE A 232 10.96 17.89 -13.89
C PHE A 232 11.60 17.40 -12.58
N ARG A 233 12.71 16.66 -12.62
CA ARG A 233 13.34 16.07 -11.44
C ARG A 233 13.51 17.06 -10.28
N ASP A 234 14.14 18.21 -10.53
CA ASP A 234 14.45 19.17 -9.47
C ASP A 234 13.19 19.86 -8.94
N ARG A 235 12.26 20.20 -9.83
CA ARG A 235 10.98 20.81 -9.46
C ARG A 235 10.12 19.84 -8.64
N TYR A 236 10.13 18.56 -8.99
CA TYR A 236 9.48 17.50 -8.24
C TYR A 236 10.05 17.38 -6.82
N VAL A 237 11.38 17.28 -6.69
CA VAL A 237 12.04 17.18 -5.38
C VAL A 237 11.79 18.44 -4.54
N TYR A 238 11.86 19.62 -5.17
CA TYR A 238 11.53 20.89 -4.51
C TYR A 238 10.11 20.90 -3.97
N MET A 239 9.13 20.50 -4.79
CA MET A 239 7.72 20.50 -4.40
C MET A 239 7.47 19.57 -3.20
N VAL A 240 7.99 18.34 -3.25
CA VAL A 240 7.84 17.39 -2.13
C VAL A 240 8.53 17.91 -0.87
N LYS A 241 9.72 18.50 -0.98
CA LYS A 241 10.42 19.15 0.15
C LYS A 241 9.61 20.29 0.76
N LYS A 242 9.04 21.15 -0.09
CA LYS A 242 8.21 22.29 0.34
C LYS A 242 7.00 21.83 1.15
N LEU A 243 6.27 20.83 0.67
CA LEU A 243 5.14 20.23 1.41
C LEU A 243 5.57 19.66 2.77
N TYR A 244 6.73 19.00 2.82
CA TYR A 244 7.20 18.37 4.06
C TYR A 244 7.70 19.41 5.07
N ARG A 245 8.31 20.50 4.58
CA ARG A 245 8.67 21.64 5.43
C ARG A 245 7.43 22.19 6.13
N LEU A 246 6.36 22.45 5.37
CA LEU A 246 5.09 22.94 5.91
C LEU A 246 4.47 21.95 6.91
N TYR A 247 4.54 20.64 6.65
CA TYR A 247 4.13 19.62 7.62
C TYR A 247 4.95 19.70 8.92
N ILE A 248 6.27 19.82 8.86
CA ILE A 248 7.15 19.88 10.04
C ILE A 248 6.97 21.19 10.81
N GLU A 249 6.78 22.30 10.11
CA GLU A 249 6.55 23.63 10.68
C GLU A 249 5.24 23.67 11.47
N ASN A 250 4.18 23.02 10.97
CA ASN A 250 2.85 23.09 11.57
C ASN A 250 2.48 21.86 12.44
N GLY A 251 3.06 20.69 12.18
CA GLY A 251 2.81 19.43 12.88
C GLY A 251 3.54 19.29 14.23
N LYS A 252 3.38 20.27 15.12
CA LYS A 252 4.13 20.34 16.40
C LYS A 252 3.60 19.38 17.45
N THR A 253 2.29 19.32 17.63
CA THR A 253 1.65 18.41 18.58
C THR A 253 1.15 17.14 17.91
N TYR A 254 0.79 16.12 18.71
CA TYR A 254 0.10 14.93 18.17
C TYR A 254 -1.18 15.29 17.42
N HIS A 255 -1.94 16.28 17.89
CA HIS A 255 -3.16 16.72 17.24
C HIS A 255 -2.86 17.37 15.88
N ASP A 256 -1.90 18.30 15.83
CA ASP A 256 -1.52 18.99 14.60
C ASP A 256 -1.02 18.00 13.55
N LYS A 257 -0.22 17.01 13.97
CA LYS A 257 0.24 15.96 13.06
C LYS A 257 -0.91 15.25 12.37
N THR A 258 -2.03 14.99 13.06
CA THR A 258 -3.22 14.37 12.44
C THR A 258 -3.96 15.29 11.47
N ILE A 259 -3.85 16.60 11.68
CA ILE A 259 -4.43 17.62 10.79
C ILE A 259 -3.57 17.69 9.53
N TYR A 260 -2.28 18.02 9.66
CA TYR A 260 -1.36 18.35 8.56
C TYR A 260 -0.81 17.15 7.78
N ILE A 261 -1.07 15.91 8.22
CA ILE A 261 -0.54 14.70 7.56
C ILE A 261 -0.93 14.59 6.08
N GLY A 262 -2.02 15.24 5.67
CA GLY A 262 -2.42 15.27 4.26
C GLY A 262 -1.46 15.99 3.32
N LEU A 263 -0.52 16.81 3.84
CA LEU A 263 0.55 17.43 3.05
C LEU A 263 1.59 16.42 2.56
N VAL A 264 1.70 15.26 3.19
CA VAL A 264 2.65 14.23 2.79
C VAL A 264 2.29 13.74 1.40
N SER A 265 3.30 13.55 0.56
CA SER A 265 3.12 13.13 -0.82
C SER A 265 3.05 11.61 -0.94
N HIS A 266 2.44 11.11 -2.00
CA HIS A 266 2.46 9.68 -2.31
C HIS A 266 3.86 9.09 -2.55
N ALA A 267 4.88 9.94 -2.73
CA ALA A 267 6.27 9.56 -2.88
C ALA A 267 6.93 9.09 -1.57
N HIS A 268 6.37 9.41 -0.41
CA HIS A 268 6.99 9.13 0.87
C HIS A 268 7.25 7.64 1.05
N ASN A 269 8.47 7.26 1.44
CA ASN A 269 8.82 5.87 1.67
C ASN A 269 8.56 5.46 3.12
N ILE A 270 7.87 4.33 3.26
CA ILE A 270 7.71 3.63 4.53
C ILE A 270 8.35 2.23 4.44
N TYR A 271 8.72 1.70 5.59
CA TYR A 271 9.07 0.30 5.72
C TYR A 271 7.82 -0.52 6.03
N ASP A 272 7.84 -1.78 5.62
CA ASP A 272 6.78 -2.73 5.92
C ASP A 272 7.40 -4.10 6.15
N VAL A 273 6.99 -4.77 7.22
CA VAL A 273 7.25 -6.19 7.40
C VAL A 273 6.07 -6.95 6.81
N VAL A 274 6.32 -7.58 5.67
CA VAL A 274 5.33 -8.38 4.95
C VAL A 274 5.54 -9.83 5.32
N ARG A 275 4.52 -10.45 5.90
CA ARG A 275 4.44 -11.91 6.05
C ARG A 275 3.69 -12.48 4.86
N LEU A 276 4.38 -13.32 4.11
CA LEU A 276 3.87 -14.02 2.94
C LEU A 276 4.02 -15.53 3.14
N ASP A 277 3.05 -16.29 2.65
CA ASP A 277 3.12 -17.75 2.61
C ASP A 277 3.40 -18.29 1.18
N GLY A 278 3.67 -19.58 1.07
CA GLY A 278 3.96 -20.24 -0.21
C GLY A 278 2.82 -20.05 -1.23
N TRP A 279 1.57 -20.06 -0.78
CA TRP A 279 0.41 -19.77 -1.64
C TRP A 279 0.42 -18.31 -2.14
N ASN A 280 0.73 -17.34 -1.27
CA ASN A 280 0.86 -15.95 -1.69
C ASN A 280 1.92 -15.82 -2.80
N ILE A 281 3.03 -16.53 -2.68
CA ILE A 281 4.11 -16.48 -3.66
C ILE A 281 3.67 -16.97 -5.04
N VAL A 282 2.95 -18.10 -5.11
CA VAL A 282 2.58 -18.72 -6.39
C VAL A 282 1.24 -18.25 -6.96
N GLY A 283 0.35 -17.73 -6.11
CA GLY A 283 -1.00 -17.32 -6.50
C GLY A 283 -1.18 -15.81 -6.57
N ALA A 284 -0.73 -15.08 -5.55
CA ALA A 284 -0.99 -13.64 -5.43
C ALA A 284 0.06 -12.76 -6.11
N LEU A 285 1.35 -13.03 -5.82
CA LEU A 285 2.47 -12.22 -6.32
C LEU A 285 2.60 -12.20 -7.86
N PRO A 286 2.22 -13.23 -8.64
CA PRO A 286 2.24 -13.17 -10.11
C PRO A 286 1.52 -11.96 -10.68
N THR A 287 0.38 -11.57 -10.11
CA THR A 287 -0.38 -10.39 -10.56
C THR A 287 0.36 -9.07 -10.32
N ARG A 288 1.22 -9.03 -9.28
CA ARG A 288 2.03 -7.88 -8.91
C ARG A 288 3.37 -7.84 -9.62
N ARG A 289 3.78 -8.93 -10.27
CA ARG A 289 4.96 -9.03 -11.14
C ARG A 289 4.62 -8.95 -12.62
N CYS A 290 3.35 -8.79 -12.99
CA CYS A 290 2.92 -8.58 -14.37
C CYS A 290 3.41 -7.23 -14.91
N ILE A 291 3.83 -7.16 -16.17
CA ILE A 291 4.30 -5.92 -16.83
C ILE A 291 3.29 -4.76 -16.73
N LYS A 292 1.98 -5.05 -16.71
CA LYS A 292 0.90 -4.07 -16.53
C LYS A 292 0.78 -3.56 -15.08
N ALA A 293 1.40 -4.24 -14.11
CA ALA A 293 1.45 -3.79 -12.73
C ALA A 293 2.43 -2.62 -12.60
N GLN A 294 2.18 -1.78 -11.59
CA GLN A 294 3.00 -0.61 -11.32
C GLN A 294 4.47 -1.00 -11.14
N TRP A 295 5.38 -0.24 -11.74
CA TRP A 295 6.81 -0.61 -11.76
C TRP A 295 7.37 -0.75 -10.34
N GLU A 296 6.96 0.10 -9.39
CA GLU A 296 7.47 0.04 -8.03
C GLU A 296 6.94 -1.20 -7.28
N ILE A 297 5.67 -1.57 -7.45
CA ILE A 297 5.18 -2.81 -6.79
C ILE A 297 5.85 -4.04 -7.39
N ARG A 298 6.16 -4.04 -8.70
CA ARG A 298 6.99 -5.09 -9.32
C ARG A 298 8.37 -5.16 -8.67
N ARG A 299 9.02 -4.00 -8.46
CA ARG A 299 10.31 -3.89 -7.78
C ARG A 299 10.25 -4.44 -6.36
N VAL A 300 9.31 -3.98 -5.55
CA VAL A 300 9.12 -4.39 -4.16
C VAL A 300 8.86 -5.90 -4.05
N VAL A 301 8.03 -6.45 -4.92
CA VAL A 301 7.77 -7.89 -4.96
C VAL A 301 9.00 -8.67 -5.41
N GLY A 302 9.74 -8.18 -6.40
CA GLY A 302 11.03 -8.76 -6.77
C GLY A 302 12.03 -8.76 -5.61
N ASP A 303 12.09 -7.67 -4.83
CA ASP A 303 12.92 -7.56 -3.63
C ASP A 303 12.53 -8.62 -2.59
N MET A 304 11.23 -8.83 -2.32
CA MET A 304 10.77 -9.90 -1.43
C MET A 304 11.19 -11.29 -1.93
N ILE A 305 11.02 -11.55 -3.22
CA ILE A 305 11.36 -12.83 -3.85
C ILE A 305 12.85 -13.13 -3.80
N LEU A 306 13.71 -12.11 -3.97
CA LEU A 306 15.17 -12.28 -3.83
C LEU A 306 15.58 -12.69 -2.41
N GLU A 307 14.87 -12.20 -1.39
CA GLU A 307 15.11 -12.60 0.00
C GLU A 307 14.62 -14.03 0.28
N VAL A 308 13.45 -14.43 -0.24
CA VAL A 308 12.96 -15.81 -0.11
C VAL A 308 13.85 -16.82 -0.86
N LYS A 309 14.39 -16.43 -2.03
CA LYS A 309 15.32 -17.28 -2.82
C LYS A 309 16.57 -17.72 -2.07
N LYS A 310 16.95 -17.00 -1.00
CA LYS A 310 18.11 -17.37 -0.16
C LYS A 310 17.87 -18.64 0.65
N VAL A 311 16.60 -18.98 0.90
CA VAL A 311 16.21 -20.13 1.73
C VAL A 311 15.39 -21.16 0.96
N ASN A 312 14.66 -20.75 -0.09
CA ASN A 312 13.87 -21.65 -0.93
C ASN A 312 14.18 -21.45 -2.41
N SER A 313 14.65 -22.49 -3.10
CA SER A 313 14.98 -22.43 -4.52
C SER A 313 13.81 -22.75 -5.46
N VAL A 314 12.72 -23.34 -4.95
CA VAL A 314 11.62 -23.91 -5.75
C VAL A 314 10.44 -22.95 -5.86
N ILE A 315 9.78 -22.62 -4.73
CA ILE A 315 8.56 -21.80 -4.68
C ILE A 315 8.74 -20.45 -5.42
N PRO A 316 9.85 -19.71 -5.22
CA PRO A 316 10.03 -18.40 -5.85
C PRO A 316 10.07 -18.41 -7.38
N LYS A 317 10.36 -19.55 -8.03
CA LYS A 317 10.34 -19.68 -9.50
C LYS A 317 8.95 -19.41 -10.08
N TYR A 318 7.91 -19.75 -9.31
CA TYR A 318 6.51 -19.64 -9.72
C TYR A 318 5.86 -18.30 -9.34
N SER A 319 6.64 -17.33 -8.87
CA SER A 319 6.13 -16.00 -8.52
C SER A 319 5.90 -15.08 -9.71
N LEU A 320 6.25 -15.52 -10.93
CA LEU A 320 6.08 -14.76 -12.17
C LEU A 320 4.66 -14.94 -12.75
N PRO A 321 4.21 -14.01 -13.61
CA PRO A 321 2.91 -14.10 -14.29
C PRO A 321 2.72 -15.42 -15.04
N GLY A 322 1.49 -15.89 -15.15
CA GLY A 322 1.18 -17.16 -15.84
C GLY A 322 1.65 -17.23 -17.30
N CYS A 323 1.73 -16.09 -18.01
CA CYS A 323 2.29 -16.07 -19.38
C CYS A 323 3.77 -16.42 -19.45
N ILE A 324 4.51 -16.23 -18.37
CA ILE A 324 5.93 -16.53 -18.24
C ILE A 324 6.13 -17.92 -17.63
N THR A 325 5.38 -18.22 -16.58
CA THR A 325 5.49 -19.50 -15.86
C THR A 325 4.89 -20.68 -16.64
N PHE A 326 3.77 -20.45 -17.35
CA PHE A 326 3.00 -21.49 -18.05
C PHE A 326 2.83 -21.23 -19.55
N GLY A 327 3.47 -20.17 -20.08
CA GLY A 327 3.38 -19.80 -21.49
C GLY A 327 2.06 -19.13 -21.92
N LYS A 328 1.04 -19.05 -21.04
CA LYS A 328 -0.29 -18.52 -21.36
C LYS A 328 -0.74 -17.42 -20.39
N CYS A 329 -1.18 -16.28 -20.93
CA CYS A 329 -1.74 -15.20 -20.12
C CYS A 329 -3.10 -15.63 -19.51
N PRO A 330 -3.34 -15.41 -18.21
CA PRO A 330 -4.60 -15.77 -17.57
C PRO A 330 -5.74 -14.77 -17.84
N GLU A 331 -5.42 -13.58 -18.36
CA GLU A 331 -6.41 -12.54 -18.68
C GLU A 331 -7.24 -12.91 -19.92
N LYS A 332 -8.51 -12.49 -19.95
CA LYS A 332 -9.39 -12.68 -21.12
C LYS A 332 -8.80 -12.03 -22.39
N TYR A 333 -8.13 -10.89 -22.22
CA TYR A 333 -7.43 -10.17 -23.30
C TYR A 333 -5.94 -10.09 -22.96
N PRO A 334 -5.13 -11.04 -23.47
CA PRO A 334 -3.68 -11.03 -23.29
C PRO A 334 -3.06 -9.71 -23.79
N CYS A 335 -1.97 -9.29 -23.15
CA CYS A 335 -1.22 -8.12 -23.61
C CYS A 335 -0.14 -8.48 -24.63
N GLU A 336 0.23 -7.51 -25.47
CA GLU A 336 1.34 -7.61 -26.42
C GLU A 336 2.74 -7.59 -25.77
N TYR A 337 2.86 -7.22 -24.49
CA TYR A 337 4.16 -6.99 -23.83
C TYR A 337 4.86 -8.26 -23.31
N LYS A 338 4.52 -9.46 -23.81
CA LYS A 338 5.15 -10.70 -23.33
C LYS A 338 6.63 -10.73 -23.69
N ASP A 339 6.96 -10.45 -24.95
CA ASP A 339 8.33 -10.50 -25.45
C ASP A 339 9.20 -9.42 -24.79
N GLU A 340 8.63 -8.23 -24.57
CA GLU A 340 9.29 -7.16 -23.80
C GLU A 340 9.61 -7.61 -22.37
N PHE A 341 8.68 -8.31 -21.73
CA PHE A 341 8.89 -8.85 -20.39
C PHE A 341 9.97 -9.92 -20.36
N GLU A 342 10.03 -10.80 -21.35
CA GLU A 342 11.08 -11.83 -21.45
C GLU A 342 12.46 -11.20 -21.68
N ALA A 343 12.53 -10.15 -22.52
CA ALA A 343 13.77 -9.45 -22.80
C ALA A 343 14.32 -8.65 -21.61
N ARG A 344 13.45 -7.96 -20.87
CA ARG A 344 13.85 -7.01 -19.81
C ARG A 344 13.65 -7.54 -18.39
N GLY A 345 12.89 -8.62 -18.25
CA GLY A 345 12.54 -9.22 -16.97
C GLY A 345 11.46 -8.47 -16.16
N PRO A 346 11.14 -8.98 -14.96
CA PRO A 346 10.09 -8.43 -14.09
C PRO A 346 10.45 -7.06 -13.49
N LEU A 347 11.74 -6.78 -13.33
CA LEU A 347 12.28 -5.56 -12.73
C LEU A 347 12.64 -4.63 -13.87
N ILE A 348 11.75 -3.74 -14.28
CA ILE A 348 12.12 -2.70 -15.23
C ILE A 348 11.92 -1.37 -14.51
N SER A 349 13.04 -0.82 -14.07
CA SER A 349 13.25 0.60 -13.82
C SER A 349 13.26 1.35 -15.14
#